data_AF-K6Z516-F1
#
_entry.id   AF-K6Z516-F1
#
_cell.length_a   1.000
_cell.length_b   1.000
_cell.length_c   1.000
_cell.angle_alpha   90.00
_cell.angle_beta   90.00
_cell.angle_gamma   90.00
#
_symmetry.space_group_name_H-M   'P 1'
#
loop_
_entity.id
_entity.type
_entity.pdbx_description
1 polymer ?
#
loop_
_entity_poly.entity_id
_entity_poly.type
_entity_poly.pdbx_seq_one_letter_code
_entity_poly.pdbx_strand_id
1 'polypeptide(L)'
;MKAVLFVILGCFCVLSLQSRAAANDTEAYYLCAHKSEVNTSWTFGTAPAYCDIEPFGDPDFVRDYLDEIVFDAAEPVSTERARYMNEMNAVITASAKYYLSIRKPNAISAEVNAWVYAIQAVANQETFWSHYRDAVIDGRLKMMRGDSGHGHGMMQIDDRWHFAQINEGKGWQIFENMVYAMEIFYAEWQNAASASCVSSSNNWLERTRSAYSAYNGGPSKLCRWHDNIAWQDEGFADKYAAQSWLNYIADQHKTSVIDVECLMEGVEFCLPQYSPPEYSLQNPENLWQYNFVKLTSEQTCVFEGGQFHCVEQPQDASCLSAKFDRIFQAQVVILDEQQSQAYGQTLYEKHQCLGFLENSFVVGQSIQAEDVINIRETAGGTDTGANTVVGKAYQILDIVAGTPADQSRYYRIRYDGSNEGYIYAGGIWDFADWASPLNHQYLPVGDRYIAMQGDKVYVSHADDLSITDIVGEGATSLGKLSIGSEAEVLDTVVTGNDNQVYYQISANGLTGYLYAGKLLPESSLADWTSFTAPTPSTPTVPSEPATSSGGTLYYLWLSVLLLFRRKI
;
A
#
# COMPACT_ATOMS: atom_id res chain seq x y z
N MET A 1 -79.51 2.97 -21.46
CA MET A 1 -78.22 3.71 -21.49
C MET A 1 -77.22 2.92 -20.67
N LYS A 2 -76.41 2.08 -21.33
CA LYS A 2 -74.94 2.21 -21.52
C LYS A 2 -74.17 2.15 -20.18
N ALA A 3 -73.66 1.02 -19.70
CA ALA A 3 -72.61 0.11 -20.21
C ALA A 3 -71.17 0.49 -19.76
N VAL A 4 -70.58 -0.50 -19.07
CA VAL A 4 -69.24 -0.79 -18.53
C VAL A 4 -68.03 -0.53 -19.47
N LEU A 5 -66.82 -0.50 -18.86
CA LEU A 5 -65.46 -0.89 -19.36
C LEU A 5 -64.47 0.30 -19.62
N PHE A 6 -63.47 0.60 -18.77
CA PHE A 6 -62.10 0.02 -18.58
C PHE A 6 -60.98 0.70 -19.41
N VAL A 7 -59.78 0.74 -18.81
CA VAL A 7 -58.41 0.85 -19.41
C VAL A 7 -57.62 2.15 -19.12
N ILE A 8 -56.77 2.04 -18.09
CA ILE A 8 -55.30 2.27 -18.09
C ILE A 8 -54.78 3.41 -18.98
N LEU A 9 -54.34 4.52 -18.38
CA LEU A 9 -53.13 5.24 -18.81
C LEU A 9 -52.77 6.36 -17.81
N GLY A 10 -51.50 6.43 -17.43
CA GLY A 10 -50.90 7.70 -16.99
C GLY A 10 -50.66 7.88 -15.50
N CYS A 11 -50.31 6.82 -14.76
CA CYS A 11 -49.48 7.01 -13.56
C CYS A 11 -48.08 7.41 -14.05
N PHE A 12 -47.88 8.70 -14.33
CA PHE A 12 -46.57 9.31 -14.43
C PHE A 12 -45.92 9.16 -13.06
N CYS A 13 -45.25 8.03 -12.84
CA CYS A 13 -44.16 7.96 -11.89
C CYS A 13 -43.12 8.96 -12.39
N VAL A 14 -43.20 10.17 -11.85
CA VAL A 14 -42.06 11.07 -11.75
C VAL A 14 -41.06 10.32 -10.89
N LEU A 15 -40.30 9.43 -11.52
CA LEU A 15 -39.01 8.99 -11.01
C LEU A 15 -38.18 10.26 -10.97
N SER A 16 -38.22 10.90 -9.81
CA SER A 16 -37.24 11.89 -9.41
C SER A 16 -35.88 11.28 -9.71
N LEU A 17 -35.20 11.84 -10.70
CA LEU A 17 -33.78 11.68 -10.89
C LEU A 17 -33.15 11.98 -9.53
N GLN A 18 -32.74 10.93 -8.82
CA GLN A 18 -31.89 11.08 -7.66
C GLN A 18 -30.58 11.63 -8.20
N SER A 19 -30.44 12.96 -8.20
CA SER A 19 -29.12 13.57 -8.12
C SER A 19 -28.50 12.97 -6.87
N ARG A 20 -27.58 12.02 -7.03
CA ARG A 20 -26.74 11.60 -5.91
C ARG A 20 -26.01 12.87 -5.48
N ALA A 21 -26.43 13.43 -4.35
CA ALA A 21 -25.64 14.44 -3.66
C ALA A 21 -24.24 13.85 -3.46
N ALA A 22 -23.22 14.70 -3.50
CA ALA A 22 -21.87 14.25 -3.24
C ALA A 22 -21.78 13.56 -1.87
N ALA A 23 -20.80 12.67 -1.72
CA ALA A 23 -20.66 11.88 -0.50
C ALA A 23 -20.45 12.78 0.74
N ASN A 24 -19.82 13.93 0.56
CA ASN A 24 -19.63 14.96 1.56
C ASN A 24 -20.03 16.34 1.01
N ASP A 25 -20.65 17.17 1.84
CA ASP A 25 -21.02 18.56 1.52
C ASP A 25 -19.94 19.50 2.08
N THR A 26 -18.75 19.47 1.49
CA THR A 26 -17.65 20.39 1.82
C THR A 26 -18.03 21.80 1.38
N GLU A 27 -17.56 22.82 2.11
CA GLU A 27 -17.71 24.19 1.65
C GLU A 27 -16.81 24.46 0.43
N ALA A 28 -17.26 25.35 -0.46
CA ALA A 28 -16.40 25.84 -1.53
C ALA A 28 -15.13 26.46 -0.94
N TYR A 29 -13.96 26.01 -1.42
CA TYR A 29 -12.66 26.41 -0.88
C TYR A 29 -12.43 25.95 0.57
N TYR A 30 -12.87 24.73 0.90
CA TYR A 30 -12.58 24.05 2.16
C TYR A 30 -11.10 24.21 2.59
N LEU A 31 -10.87 24.70 3.81
CA LEU A 31 -9.54 25.02 4.38
C LEU A 31 -8.66 25.94 3.52
N CYS A 32 -9.25 26.82 2.70
CA CYS A 32 -8.50 27.77 1.87
C CYS A 32 -8.23 29.08 2.60
N ALA A 33 -7.19 29.09 3.44
CA ALA A 33 -6.67 30.34 3.98
C ALA A 33 -5.98 31.18 2.87
N HIS A 34 -6.05 32.51 3.01
CA HIS A 34 -5.38 33.50 2.16
C HIS A 34 -5.49 33.22 0.65
N LYS A 35 -6.70 32.91 0.19
CA LYS A 35 -7.00 32.66 -1.23
C LYS A 35 -6.40 33.75 -2.13
N SER A 36 -5.64 33.34 -3.14
CA SER A 36 -5.07 34.22 -4.16
C SER A 36 -5.70 33.98 -5.53
N GLU A 37 -6.19 35.07 -6.13
CA GLU A 37 -6.72 35.11 -7.50
C GLU A 37 -5.99 36.18 -8.35
N VAL A 38 -4.83 36.65 -7.88
CA VAL A 38 -4.11 37.73 -8.55
C VAL A 38 -3.13 37.15 -9.56
N ASN A 39 -3.17 37.68 -10.79
CA ASN A 39 -2.39 37.18 -11.93
C ASN A 39 -2.61 35.67 -12.15
N THR A 40 -3.86 35.23 -11.99
CA THR A 40 -4.31 33.86 -12.22
C THR A 40 -5.27 33.80 -13.40
N SER A 41 -5.24 32.70 -14.15
CA SER A 41 -6.18 32.41 -15.23
C SER A 41 -6.06 30.94 -15.61
N TRP A 42 -7.01 30.37 -16.35
CA TRP A 42 -6.89 29.03 -16.92
C TRP A 42 -5.88 29.02 -18.08
N THR A 43 -4.59 28.94 -17.75
CA THR A 43 -3.48 28.86 -18.70
C THR A 43 -2.38 27.98 -18.14
N PHE A 44 -1.47 27.47 -18.97
CA PHE A 44 -0.44 26.56 -18.52
C PHE A 44 0.39 27.09 -17.33
N GLY A 45 0.49 26.30 -16.27
CA GLY A 45 1.16 26.64 -15.01
C GLY A 45 0.37 27.57 -14.07
N THR A 46 -0.80 28.05 -14.49
CA THR A 46 -1.66 28.88 -13.64
C THR A 46 -3.11 28.38 -13.61
N ALA A 47 -3.76 28.46 -12.45
CA ALA A 47 -5.20 28.23 -12.31
C ALA A 47 -5.87 29.42 -11.61
N PRO A 48 -7.21 29.62 -11.71
CA PRO A 48 -7.88 30.81 -11.20
C PRO A 48 -7.73 31.07 -9.69
N ALA A 49 -7.58 30.02 -8.89
CA ALA A 49 -7.50 30.14 -7.44
C ALA A 49 -6.38 29.27 -6.86
N TYR A 50 -5.72 29.82 -5.85
CA TYR A 50 -4.69 29.16 -5.06
C TYR A 50 -4.91 29.43 -3.57
N CYS A 51 -4.61 28.45 -2.73
CA CYS A 51 -4.79 28.49 -1.29
C CYS A 51 -3.52 28.07 -0.57
N ASP A 52 -3.34 28.51 0.67
CA ASP A 52 -2.20 28.08 1.48
C ASP A 52 -2.09 26.55 1.56
N ILE A 53 -0.86 26.04 1.50
CA ILE A 53 -0.58 24.59 1.60
C ILE A 53 -0.63 24.11 3.06
N GLU A 54 -0.25 24.97 4.02
CA GLU A 54 -0.13 24.67 5.45
C GLU A 54 -1.30 23.84 6.06
N PRO A 55 -2.58 24.04 5.68
CA PRO A 55 -3.68 23.24 6.23
C PRO A 55 -3.68 21.77 5.79
N PHE A 56 -2.95 21.45 4.73
CA PHE A 56 -2.90 20.12 4.12
C PHE A 56 -1.51 19.49 4.20
N GLY A 57 -0.45 20.30 4.16
CA GLY A 57 0.92 19.81 4.05
C GLY A 57 2.00 20.81 4.44
N ASP A 58 3.25 20.42 4.17
CA ASP A 58 4.43 21.18 4.55
C ASP A 58 4.92 22.09 3.40
N PRO A 59 4.81 23.41 3.52
CA PRO A 59 5.31 24.32 2.50
C PRO A 59 6.84 24.35 2.39
N ASP A 60 7.57 24.02 3.46
CA ASP A 60 9.03 24.02 3.44
C ASP A 60 9.53 22.81 2.66
N PHE A 61 8.91 21.63 2.82
CA PHE A 61 9.17 20.46 1.96
C PHE A 61 9.07 20.80 0.47
N VAL A 62 8.00 21.47 0.05
CA VAL A 62 7.82 21.80 -1.38
C VAL A 62 8.87 22.79 -1.85
N ARG A 63 9.25 23.77 -1.02
CA ARG A 63 10.32 24.74 -1.37
C ARG A 63 11.70 24.10 -1.40
N ASP A 64 11.96 23.13 -0.54
CA ASP A 64 13.29 22.54 -0.41
C ASP A 64 13.52 21.44 -1.45
N TYR A 65 12.46 20.74 -1.89
CA TYR A 65 12.59 19.55 -2.73
C TYR A 65 11.86 19.59 -4.06
N LEU A 66 10.92 20.52 -4.24
CA LEU A 66 10.05 20.59 -5.42
C LEU A 66 10.03 21.99 -6.04
N ASP A 67 11.01 22.85 -5.75
CA ASP A 67 11.04 24.25 -6.20
C ASP A 67 11.02 24.36 -7.74
N GLU A 68 11.59 23.39 -8.44
CA GLU A 68 11.59 23.38 -9.91
C GLU A 68 10.19 23.25 -10.49
N ILE A 69 9.23 22.72 -9.72
CA ILE A 69 7.82 22.62 -10.10
C ILE A 69 6.89 23.54 -9.30
N VAL A 70 7.46 24.56 -8.64
CA VAL A 70 6.69 25.70 -8.09
C VAL A 70 6.64 26.81 -9.13
N PHE A 71 5.44 27.32 -9.44
CA PHE A 71 5.30 28.47 -10.34
C PHE A 71 5.67 29.76 -9.59
N ASP A 72 6.74 30.43 -9.99
CA ASP A 72 7.20 31.69 -9.40
C ASP A 72 6.41 32.87 -9.96
N ALA A 73 5.49 33.42 -9.16
CA ALA A 73 4.67 34.55 -9.60
C ALA A 73 5.41 35.90 -9.58
N ALA A 74 6.66 35.97 -9.12
CA ALA A 74 7.50 37.17 -9.18
C ALA A 74 8.11 37.38 -10.57
N GLU A 75 8.31 36.30 -11.33
CA GLU A 75 8.89 36.32 -12.66
C GLU A 75 7.87 36.69 -13.75
N PRO A 76 8.32 37.24 -14.90
CA PRO A 76 7.44 37.47 -16.04
C PRO A 76 6.78 36.18 -16.52
N VAL A 77 5.45 36.15 -16.54
CA VAL A 77 4.61 34.96 -16.83
C VAL A 77 5.05 34.17 -18.06
N SER A 78 5.49 34.83 -19.14
CA SER A 78 5.95 34.13 -20.35
C SER A 78 7.25 33.35 -20.15
N THR A 79 8.20 33.93 -19.40
CA THR A 79 9.49 33.33 -19.09
C THR A 79 9.29 32.18 -18.12
N GLU A 80 8.54 32.44 -17.05
CA GLU A 80 8.30 31.45 -16.01
C GLU A 80 7.51 30.25 -16.52
N ARG A 81 6.47 30.48 -17.34
CA ARG A 81 5.72 29.39 -17.95
C ARG A 81 6.61 28.47 -18.79
N ALA A 82 7.58 29.02 -19.52
CA ALA A 82 8.49 28.19 -20.32
C ALA A 82 9.37 27.32 -19.41
N ARG A 83 9.90 27.86 -18.31
CA ARG A 83 10.68 27.09 -17.32
C ARG A 83 9.82 26.00 -16.68
N TYR A 84 8.73 26.40 -16.03
CA TYR A 84 7.81 25.54 -15.32
C TYR A 84 7.28 24.39 -16.20
N MET A 85 6.87 24.68 -17.45
CA MET A 85 6.32 23.66 -18.33
C MET A 85 7.35 22.62 -18.78
N ASN A 86 8.63 22.97 -18.89
CA ASN A 86 9.68 21.98 -19.15
C ASN A 86 9.86 21.02 -17.97
N GLU A 87 9.92 21.55 -16.74
CA GLU A 87 10.06 20.74 -15.52
C GLU A 87 8.82 19.87 -15.29
N MET A 88 7.63 20.47 -15.39
CA MET A 88 6.37 19.76 -15.21
C MET A 88 6.14 18.69 -16.29
N ASN A 89 6.57 18.92 -17.54
CA ASN A 89 6.55 17.87 -18.57
C ASN A 89 7.41 16.66 -18.17
N ALA A 90 8.61 16.92 -17.65
CA ALA A 90 9.55 15.88 -17.25
C ALA A 90 8.98 15.05 -16.08
N VAL A 91 8.43 15.72 -15.06
CA VAL A 91 7.74 15.09 -13.92
C VAL A 91 6.56 14.26 -14.39
N ILE A 92 5.60 14.83 -15.13
CA ILE A 92 4.41 14.10 -15.59
C ILE A 92 4.78 12.87 -16.44
N THR A 93 5.78 13.02 -17.32
CA THR A 93 6.24 11.93 -18.18
C THR A 93 6.87 10.80 -17.38
N ALA A 94 7.74 11.13 -16.42
CA ALA A 94 8.36 10.15 -15.54
C ALA A 94 7.30 9.46 -14.68
N SER A 95 6.36 10.22 -14.10
CA SER A 95 5.33 9.68 -13.22
C SER A 95 4.43 8.69 -13.95
N ALA A 96 3.96 9.06 -15.14
CA ALA A 96 3.10 8.18 -15.93
C ALA A 96 3.82 6.89 -16.35
N LYS A 97 5.10 6.97 -16.73
CA LYS A 97 5.90 5.79 -17.10
C LYS A 97 6.11 4.87 -15.91
N TYR A 98 6.57 5.43 -14.78
CA TYR A 98 6.83 4.66 -13.57
C TYR A 98 5.57 3.97 -13.08
N TYR A 99 4.46 4.72 -12.94
CA TYR A 99 3.16 4.17 -12.54
C TYR A 99 2.74 2.98 -13.41
N LEU A 100 2.79 3.12 -14.73
CA LEU A 100 2.40 2.04 -15.63
C LEU A 100 3.37 0.85 -15.56
N SER A 101 4.66 1.10 -15.34
CA SER A 101 5.66 0.03 -15.20
C SER A 101 5.37 -0.86 -13.99
N ILE A 102 4.87 -0.29 -12.88
CA ILE A 102 4.47 -1.04 -11.69
C ILE A 102 3.13 -1.74 -11.92
N ARG A 103 2.12 -1.03 -12.44
CA ARG A 103 0.76 -1.58 -12.63
C ARG A 103 0.65 -2.57 -13.79
N LYS A 104 1.52 -2.46 -14.80
CA LYS A 104 1.56 -3.34 -15.98
C LYS A 104 2.98 -3.47 -16.53
N PRO A 105 3.85 -4.25 -15.86
CA PRO A 105 5.27 -4.40 -16.25
C PRO A 105 5.49 -4.88 -17.70
N ASN A 106 4.51 -5.58 -18.26
CA ASN A 106 4.55 -6.14 -19.62
C ASN A 106 3.88 -5.24 -20.67
N ALA A 107 3.62 -3.96 -20.37
CA ALA A 107 3.05 -3.01 -21.34
C ALA A 107 4.00 -2.81 -22.53
N ILE A 108 3.47 -2.90 -23.75
CA ILE A 108 4.25 -2.65 -24.96
C ILE A 108 4.55 -1.15 -25.10
N SER A 109 5.64 -0.78 -25.78
CA SER A 109 6.03 0.64 -25.94
C SER A 109 4.93 1.53 -26.51
N ALA A 110 4.08 1.00 -27.41
CA ALA A 110 2.94 1.76 -27.95
C ALA A 110 1.89 2.10 -26.88
N GLU A 111 1.64 1.20 -25.93
CA GLU A 111 0.73 1.44 -24.80
C GLU A 111 1.35 2.40 -23.80
N VAL A 112 2.65 2.27 -23.50
CA VAL A 112 3.37 3.20 -22.63
C VAL A 112 3.31 4.63 -23.18
N ASN A 113 3.58 4.83 -24.47
CA ASN A 113 3.51 6.15 -25.08
C ASN A 113 2.09 6.72 -25.09
N ALA A 114 1.09 5.88 -25.38
CA ALA A 114 -0.31 6.26 -25.32
C ALA A 114 -0.76 6.65 -23.91
N TRP A 115 -0.30 5.92 -22.90
CA TRP A 115 -0.59 6.19 -21.50
C TRP A 115 0.01 7.52 -21.05
N VAL A 116 1.30 7.75 -21.30
CA VAL A 116 1.96 9.04 -21.00
C VAL A 116 1.18 10.20 -21.63
N TYR A 117 0.80 10.04 -22.89
CA TYR A 117 0.07 11.05 -23.62
C TYR A 117 -1.35 11.28 -23.04
N ALA A 118 -2.02 10.22 -22.62
CA ALA A 118 -3.30 10.31 -21.92
C ALA A 118 -3.18 11.11 -20.62
N ILE A 119 -2.17 10.82 -19.78
CA ILE A 119 -1.97 11.52 -18.51
C ILE A 119 -1.65 13.00 -18.72
N GLN A 120 -0.82 13.34 -19.71
CA GLN A 120 -0.59 14.74 -20.12
C GLN A 120 -1.88 15.47 -20.51
N ALA A 121 -2.76 14.78 -21.26
CA ALA A 121 -4.05 15.34 -21.66
C ALA A 121 -5.00 15.51 -20.47
N VAL A 122 -5.05 14.56 -19.52
CA VAL A 122 -5.87 14.68 -18.30
C VAL A 122 -5.37 15.86 -17.46
N ALA A 123 -4.06 15.96 -17.23
CA ALA A 123 -3.47 17.08 -16.52
C ALA A 123 -3.81 18.42 -17.19
N ASN A 124 -3.79 18.50 -18.52
CA ASN A 124 -4.17 19.72 -19.25
C ASN A 124 -5.66 20.02 -19.09
N GLN A 125 -6.49 18.99 -19.25
CA GLN A 125 -7.93 19.13 -19.19
C GLN A 125 -8.38 19.66 -17.83
N GLU A 126 -7.88 19.06 -16.76
CA GLU A 126 -8.31 19.34 -15.41
C GLU A 126 -7.60 20.56 -14.82
N THR A 127 -6.32 20.80 -15.13
CA THR A 127 -5.53 21.77 -14.35
C THR A 127 -4.68 22.73 -15.15
N PHE A 128 -4.61 22.57 -16.48
CA PHE A 128 -3.59 23.24 -17.29
C PHE A 128 -2.17 23.05 -16.69
N TRP A 129 -1.93 21.87 -16.12
CA TRP A 129 -0.67 21.48 -15.46
C TRP A 129 -0.30 22.37 -14.27
N SER A 130 -1.28 22.91 -13.56
CA SER A 130 -1.06 23.80 -12.42
C SER A 130 -1.13 23.03 -11.11
N HIS A 131 -0.17 23.24 -10.21
CA HIS A 131 -0.19 22.62 -8.89
C HIS A 131 0.28 23.59 -7.80
N TYR A 132 1.59 23.87 -7.70
CA TYR A 132 2.15 24.81 -6.72
C TYR A 132 2.38 26.20 -7.30
N ARG A 133 2.30 27.21 -6.44
CA ARG A 133 2.59 28.61 -6.78
C ARG A 133 3.18 29.34 -5.58
N ASP A 134 4.28 30.04 -5.80
CA ASP A 134 4.77 31.01 -4.82
C ASP A 134 4.06 32.36 -5.04
N ALA A 135 3.37 32.84 -4.01
CA ALA A 135 2.53 34.03 -4.12
C ALA A 135 3.28 35.29 -3.69
N VAL A 136 3.51 36.22 -4.63
CA VAL A 136 4.20 37.49 -4.37
C VAL A 136 3.50 38.38 -3.33
N ILE A 137 2.18 38.26 -3.19
CA ILE A 137 1.38 39.17 -2.35
C ILE A 137 1.68 38.98 -0.87
N ASP A 138 1.82 37.73 -0.44
CA ASP A 138 2.00 37.36 0.97
C ASP A 138 3.25 36.50 1.21
N GLY A 139 4.00 36.15 0.16
CA GLY A 139 5.19 35.29 0.23
C GLY A 139 4.88 33.86 0.66
N ARG A 140 3.61 33.44 0.55
CA ARG A 140 3.17 32.11 0.96
C ARG A 140 3.19 31.16 -0.22
N LEU A 141 3.64 29.94 0.03
CA LEU A 141 3.47 28.86 -0.92
C LEU A 141 2.01 28.41 -0.92
N LYS A 142 1.45 28.27 -2.12
CA LYS A 142 0.05 27.94 -2.32
C LYS A 142 -0.13 26.76 -3.28
N MET A 143 -1.18 26.00 -3.05
CA MET A 143 -1.63 24.92 -3.92
C MET A 143 -2.88 25.36 -4.69
N MET A 144 -2.98 24.88 -5.93
CA MET A 144 -4.09 25.10 -6.83
C MET A 144 -5.41 24.59 -6.27
N ARG A 145 -6.47 25.39 -6.43
CA ARG A 145 -7.86 24.95 -6.25
C ARG A 145 -8.70 25.13 -7.52
N GLY A 146 -9.44 24.08 -7.85
CA GLY A 146 -10.26 23.93 -9.05
C GLY A 146 -11.76 23.79 -8.73
N ASP A 147 -12.56 23.54 -9.77
CA ASP A 147 -14.02 23.31 -9.71
C ASP A 147 -14.79 24.11 -8.65
N SER A 148 -14.82 25.44 -8.81
CA SER A 148 -15.49 26.35 -7.87
C SER A 148 -15.02 26.25 -6.41
N GLY A 149 -13.80 25.74 -6.19
CA GLY A 149 -13.17 25.57 -4.89
C GLY A 149 -13.13 24.13 -4.36
N HIS A 150 -13.64 23.15 -5.09
CA HIS A 150 -13.67 21.74 -4.64
C HIS A 150 -12.54 20.88 -5.19
N GLY A 151 -11.96 21.25 -6.34
CA GLY A 151 -10.83 20.52 -6.90
C GLY A 151 -9.53 20.85 -6.18
N HIS A 152 -8.71 19.84 -5.88
CA HIS A 152 -7.38 19.99 -5.28
C HIS A 152 -6.30 19.53 -6.23
N GLY A 153 -5.28 20.37 -6.41
CA GLY A 153 -4.03 19.96 -7.02
C GLY A 153 -4.13 19.56 -8.49
N MET A 154 -3.18 18.73 -8.92
CA MET A 154 -2.95 18.27 -10.28
C MET A 154 -4.05 17.26 -10.65
N MET A 155 -4.49 17.25 -11.90
CA MET A 155 -5.61 16.40 -12.35
C MET A 155 -6.95 16.57 -11.57
N GLN A 156 -7.09 17.58 -10.70
CA GLN A 156 -8.27 17.94 -9.88
C GLN A 156 -8.95 16.77 -9.15
N ILE A 157 -8.50 16.51 -7.92
CA ILE A 157 -9.23 15.61 -7.01
C ILE A 157 -10.30 16.39 -6.25
N ASP A 158 -11.56 16.03 -6.43
CA ASP A 158 -12.72 16.73 -5.86
C ASP A 158 -12.98 16.32 -4.39
N ASP A 159 -12.90 17.27 -3.47
CA ASP A 159 -13.07 17.03 -2.03
C ASP A 159 -14.47 16.56 -1.60
N ARG A 160 -15.49 16.72 -2.45
CA ARG A 160 -16.84 16.24 -2.15
C ARG A 160 -16.99 14.74 -2.36
N TRP A 161 -16.18 14.17 -3.25
CA TRP A 161 -16.20 12.75 -3.62
C TRP A 161 -15.02 11.97 -3.04
N HIS A 162 -13.90 12.65 -2.76
CA HIS A 162 -12.62 12.06 -2.34
C HIS A 162 -12.14 12.62 -0.99
N PHE A 163 -13.08 13.02 -0.12
CA PHE A 163 -12.79 13.71 1.15
C PHE A 163 -11.76 12.99 2.03
N ALA A 164 -11.86 11.66 2.15
CA ALA A 164 -10.91 10.87 2.93
C ALA A 164 -9.48 11.04 2.41
N GLN A 165 -9.28 10.93 1.10
CA GLN A 165 -7.97 11.07 0.48
C GLN A 165 -7.42 12.50 0.57
N ILE A 166 -8.29 13.50 0.52
CA ILE A 166 -7.89 14.90 0.74
C ILE A 166 -7.40 15.10 2.19
N ASN A 167 -8.07 14.52 3.18
CA ASN A 167 -7.64 14.60 4.58
C ASN A 167 -6.38 13.78 4.87
N GLU A 168 -6.11 12.74 4.08
CA GLU A 168 -4.86 11.96 4.11
C GLU A 168 -3.68 12.71 3.45
N GLY A 169 -3.86 13.94 2.97
CA GLY A 169 -2.78 14.74 2.36
C GLY A 169 -2.61 14.56 0.85
N LYS A 170 -3.36 13.64 0.22
CA LYS A 170 -3.24 13.35 -1.23
C LYS A 170 -3.73 14.48 -2.14
N GLY A 171 -4.27 15.54 -1.56
CA GLY A 171 -4.61 16.77 -2.29
C GLY A 171 -3.40 17.64 -2.60
N TRP A 172 -2.42 17.70 -1.68
CA TRP A 172 -1.36 18.71 -1.71
C TRP A 172 -0.01 18.19 -2.17
N GLN A 173 0.34 16.94 -1.90
CA GLN A 173 1.60 16.39 -2.38
C GLN A 173 1.39 15.95 -3.84
N ILE A 174 2.11 16.56 -4.80
CA ILE A 174 1.82 16.39 -6.23
C ILE A 174 1.91 14.95 -6.71
N PHE A 175 2.84 14.15 -6.19
CA PHE A 175 3.04 12.76 -6.57
C PHE A 175 1.93 11.86 -6.01
N GLU A 176 1.56 12.03 -4.74
CA GLU A 176 0.41 11.30 -4.18
C GLU A 176 -0.89 11.65 -4.90
N ASN A 177 -1.06 12.94 -5.21
CA ASN A 177 -2.19 13.47 -5.95
C ASN A 177 -2.27 12.87 -7.37
N MET A 178 -1.14 12.85 -8.08
CA MET A 178 -1.03 12.22 -9.40
C MET A 178 -1.20 10.70 -9.35
N VAL A 179 -0.61 10.00 -8.36
CA VAL A 179 -0.79 8.55 -8.17
C VAL A 179 -2.26 8.23 -7.97
N TYR A 180 -2.95 8.97 -7.09
CA TYR A 180 -4.36 8.76 -6.82
C TYR A 180 -5.23 9.03 -8.07
N ALA A 181 -4.98 10.13 -8.79
CA ALA A 181 -5.66 10.44 -10.04
C ALA A 181 -5.41 9.35 -11.11
N MET A 182 -4.17 8.89 -11.24
CA MET A 182 -3.81 7.82 -12.16
C MET A 182 -4.44 6.49 -11.76
N GLU A 183 -4.66 6.20 -10.48
CA GLU A 183 -5.37 5.00 -10.03
C GLU A 183 -6.81 4.98 -10.54
N ILE A 184 -7.54 6.08 -10.32
CA ILE A 184 -8.92 6.24 -10.80
C ILE A 184 -8.96 6.11 -12.33
N PHE A 185 -8.06 6.81 -13.03
CA PHE A 185 -8.01 6.80 -14.49
C PHE A 185 -7.59 5.43 -15.04
N TYR A 186 -6.64 4.74 -14.40
CA TYR A 186 -6.10 3.45 -14.84
C TYR A 186 -7.14 2.34 -14.75
N ALA A 187 -7.92 2.28 -13.67
CA ALA A 187 -9.01 1.32 -13.55
C ALA A 187 -9.95 1.40 -14.78
N GLU A 188 -10.30 2.62 -15.19
CA GLU A 188 -11.17 2.84 -16.35
C GLU A 188 -10.46 2.69 -17.69
N TRP A 189 -9.16 2.98 -17.76
CA TRP A 189 -8.31 2.65 -18.90
C TRP A 189 -8.29 1.15 -19.19
N GLN A 190 -8.25 0.31 -18.14
CA GLN A 190 -8.34 -1.14 -18.27
C GLN A 190 -9.73 -1.57 -18.76
N ASN A 191 -10.80 -1.05 -18.13
CA ASN A 191 -12.17 -1.35 -18.53
C ASN A 191 -12.47 -0.98 -19.99
N ALA A 192 -11.91 0.16 -20.44
CA ALA A 192 -12.08 0.67 -21.80
C ALA A 192 -11.60 -0.30 -22.88
N ALA A 193 -10.66 -1.20 -22.58
CA ALA A 193 -10.16 -2.18 -23.54
C ALA A 193 -11.26 -3.13 -24.07
N SER A 194 -12.33 -3.31 -23.30
CA SER A 194 -13.48 -4.16 -23.62
C SER A 194 -14.80 -3.39 -23.80
N ALA A 195 -14.77 -2.05 -23.74
CA ALA A 195 -15.97 -1.23 -23.84
C ALA A 195 -16.57 -1.27 -25.26
N SER A 196 -17.90 -1.29 -25.36
CA SER A 196 -18.60 -1.38 -26.66
C SER A 196 -18.38 -0.17 -27.57
N CYS A 197 -18.08 0.99 -27.00
CA CYS A 197 -17.76 2.22 -27.72
C CYS A 197 -16.30 2.29 -28.18
N VAL A 198 -15.47 1.30 -27.84
CA VAL A 198 -14.07 1.20 -28.26
C VAL A 198 -13.94 0.12 -29.31
N SER A 199 -13.47 0.51 -30.49
CA SER A 199 -13.37 -0.35 -31.68
C SER A 199 -12.37 -1.50 -31.52
N SER A 200 -11.31 -1.31 -30.72
CA SER A 200 -10.37 -2.38 -30.36
C SER A 200 -9.58 -2.02 -29.10
N SER A 201 -9.08 -3.04 -28.39
CA SER A 201 -8.26 -2.86 -27.18
C SER A 201 -6.95 -2.09 -27.39
N ASN A 202 -6.49 -1.94 -28.64
CA ASN A 202 -5.30 -1.18 -29.01
C ASN A 202 -5.65 0.18 -29.65
N ASN A 203 -6.94 0.56 -29.73
CA ASN A 203 -7.32 1.91 -30.12
C ASN A 203 -7.15 2.85 -28.92
N TRP A 204 -5.92 3.30 -28.74
CA TRP A 204 -5.51 4.09 -27.57
C TRP A 204 -6.27 5.41 -27.43
N LEU A 205 -6.62 6.07 -28.54
CA LEU A 205 -7.40 7.30 -28.50
C LEU A 205 -8.80 7.05 -27.93
N GLU A 206 -9.53 6.05 -28.43
CA GLU A 206 -10.86 5.71 -27.94
C GLU A 206 -10.83 5.19 -26.50
N ARG A 207 -9.77 4.45 -26.13
CA ARG A 207 -9.55 4.05 -24.74
C ARG A 207 -9.33 5.24 -23.82
N THR A 208 -8.51 6.20 -24.24
CA THR A 208 -8.26 7.44 -23.50
C THR A 208 -9.56 8.22 -23.28
N ARG A 209 -10.37 8.41 -24.34
CA ARG A 209 -11.65 9.12 -24.24
C ARG A 209 -12.64 8.41 -23.33
N SER A 210 -12.68 7.07 -23.39
CA SER A 210 -13.51 6.25 -22.51
C SER A 210 -13.10 6.38 -21.05
N ALA A 211 -11.81 6.21 -20.77
CA ALA A 211 -11.25 6.34 -19.42
C ALA A 211 -11.52 7.74 -18.84
N TYR A 212 -11.31 8.81 -19.62
CA TYR A 212 -11.59 10.17 -19.18
C TYR A 212 -13.08 10.40 -18.89
N SER A 213 -13.97 9.87 -19.73
CA SER A 213 -15.41 9.98 -19.51
C SER A 213 -15.84 9.38 -18.16
N ALA A 214 -15.24 8.25 -17.78
CA ALA A 214 -15.48 7.60 -16.50
C ALA A 214 -14.75 8.29 -15.34
N TYR A 215 -13.53 8.79 -15.55
CA TYR A 215 -12.80 9.60 -14.57
C TYR A 215 -13.63 10.82 -14.14
N ASN A 216 -14.16 11.57 -15.10
CA ASN A 216 -14.91 12.79 -14.85
C ASN A 216 -16.40 12.54 -14.51
N GLY A 217 -16.99 11.45 -15.01
CA GLY A 217 -18.42 11.15 -14.85
C GLY A 217 -18.76 10.02 -13.86
N GLY A 218 -17.75 9.36 -13.31
CA GLY A 218 -17.84 8.12 -12.55
C GLY A 218 -17.84 6.85 -13.44
N PRO A 219 -17.55 5.66 -12.87
CA PRO A 219 -17.33 4.40 -13.61
C PRO A 219 -18.42 4.03 -14.62
N SER A 220 -19.68 4.37 -14.31
CA SER A 220 -20.83 4.10 -15.20
C SER A 220 -20.84 4.91 -16.51
N LYS A 221 -19.92 5.86 -16.69
CA LYS A 221 -19.87 6.81 -17.81
C LYS A 221 -18.81 6.48 -18.85
N LEU A 222 -18.26 5.26 -18.83
CA LEU A 222 -17.20 4.82 -19.74
C LEU A 222 -17.46 5.12 -21.23
N CYS A 223 -18.70 5.00 -21.71
CA CYS A 223 -19.08 5.32 -23.10
C CYS A 223 -19.78 6.67 -23.30
N ARG A 224 -19.76 7.57 -22.31
CA ARG A 224 -20.42 8.88 -22.38
C ARG A 224 -19.94 9.71 -23.56
N TRP A 225 -18.63 9.77 -23.83
CA TRP A 225 -18.06 10.50 -24.98
C TRP A 225 -18.58 10.06 -26.35
N HIS A 226 -19.18 8.88 -26.46
CA HIS A 226 -19.72 8.33 -27.70
C HIS A 226 -21.26 8.40 -27.71
N ASP A 227 -21.90 7.97 -26.63
CA ASP A 227 -23.36 7.77 -26.60
C ASP A 227 -24.14 9.04 -26.19
N ASN A 228 -23.56 9.88 -25.35
CA ASN A 228 -24.19 11.12 -24.87
C ASN A 228 -23.10 12.10 -24.40
N ILE A 229 -22.47 12.73 -25.38
CA ILE A 229 -21.24 13.50 -25.20
C ILE A 229 -21.47 14.68 -24.25
N ALA A 230 -20.67 14.76 -23.19
CA ALA A 230 -20.62 15.94 -22.33
C ALA A 230 -19.60 16.95 -22.87
N TRP A 231 -19.81 18.24 -22.60
CA TRP A 231 -18.88 19.29 -23.07
C TRP A 231 -17.46 19.10 -22.53
N GLN A 232 -17.29 18.47 -21.36
CA GLN A 232 -15.98 18.10 -20.82
C GLN A 232 -15.27 17.04 -21.68
N ASP A 233 -16.02 16.08 -22.26
CA ASP A 233 -15.46 15.03 -23.13
C ASP A 233 -15.00 15.62 -24.47
N GLU A 234 -15.74 16.60 -24.99
CA GLU A 234 -15.34 17.36 -26.19
C GLU A 234 -14.08 18.18 -25.91
N GLY A 235 -14.08 18.95 -24.81
CA GLY A 235 -12.92 19.74 -24.41
C GLY A 235 -11.67 18.89 -24.18
N PHE A 236 -11.81 17.71 -23.58
CA PHE A 236 -10.71 16.75 -23.44
C PHE A 236 -10.22 16.25 -24.80
N ALA A 237 -11.12 15.85 -25.70
CA ALA A 237 -10.75 15.37 -27.03
C ALA A 237 -10.03 16.45 -27.85
N ASP A 238 -10.48 17.70 -27.77
CA ASP A 238 -9.86 18.83 -28.44
C ASP A 238 -8.46 19.11 -27.89
N LYS A 239 -8.29 19.11 -26.56
CA LYS A 239 -6.99 19.30 -25.91
C LYS A 239 -6.03 18.15 -26.21
N TYR A 240 -6.52 16.92 -26.16
CA TYR A 240 -5.76 15.74 -26.56
C TYR A 240 -5.26 15.91 -28.00
N ALA A 241 -6.14 16.21 -28.96
CA ALA A 241 -5.73 16.39 -30.36
C ALA A 241 -4.77 17.56 -30.60
N ALA A 242 -5.00 18.70 -29.93
CA ALA A 242 -4.26 19.94 -30.17
C ALA A 242 -2.85 19.95 -29.56
N GLN A 243 -2.62 19.20 -28.48
CA GLN A 243 -1.33 19.13 -27.78
C GLN A 243 -0.74 20.49 -27.45
N SER A 244 -1.59 21.44 -27.05
CA SER A 244 -1.21 22.85 -26.94
C SER A 244 -0.09 23.12 -25.92
N TRP A 245 0.15 22.18 -24.99
CA TRP A 245 1.28 22.21 -24.05
C TRP A 245 2.64 22.19 -24.75
N LEU A 246 2.75 21.53 -25.91
CA LEU A 246 4.00 21.46 -26.69
C LEU A 246 4.50 22.84 -27.14
N ASN A 247 3.62 23.84 -27.21
CA ASN A 247 4.02 25.21 -27.54
C ASN A 247 4.82 25.90 -26.41
N TYR A 248 4.84 25.31 -25.21
CA TYR A 248 5.49 25.87 -24.02
C TYR A 248 6.67 25.02 -23.53
N ILE A 249 6.94 23.89 -24.17
CA ILE A 249 8.02 22.95 -23.81
C ILE A 249 9.14 23.11 -24.81
N ALA A 250 10.34 23.41 -24.32
CA ALA A 250 11.54 23.53 -25.14
C ALA A 250 12.21 22.17 -25.37
N ASP A 251 12.20 21.30 -24.36
CA ASP A 251 12.76 19.95 -24.42
C ASP A 251 11.73 18.91 -23.93
N GLN A 252 11.15 18.18 -24.87
CA GLN A 252 10.17 17.12 -24.59
C GLN A 252 10.81 15.87 -23.96
N HIS A 253 12.14 15.74 -24.03
CA HIS A 253 12.88 14.58 -23.53
C HIS A 253 13.68 14.89 -22.27
N LYS A 254 13.50 16.07 -21.71
CA LYS A 254 14.10 16.47 -20.44
C LYS A 254 13.81 15.42 -19.37
N THR A 255 14.87 14.99 -18.69
CA THR A 255 14.76 14.15 -17.50
C THR A 255 14.45 15.03 -16.30
N SER A 256 13.55 14.57 -15.43
CA SER A 256 13.23 15.26 -14.18
C SER A 256 14.47 15.32 -13.31
N VAL A 257 14.73 16.48 -12.70
CA VAL A 257 15.75 16.59 -11.63
C VAL A 257 15.23 16.01 -10.32
N ILE A 258 13.91 16.05 -10.10
CA ILE A 258 13.21 15.42 -8.99
C ILE A 258 13.17 13.90 -9.20
N ASP A 259 13.47 13.13 -8.14
CA ASP A 259 13.38 11.67 -8.14
C ASP A 259 11.91 11.21 -8.05
N VAL A 260 11.28 11.17 -9.22
CA VAL A 260 9.86 10.88 -9.38
C VAL A 260 9.50 9.46 -8.94
N GLU A 261 10.34 8.47 -9.25
CA GLU A 261 10.04 7.06 -8.94
C GLU A 261 9.93 6.89 -7.43
N CYS A 262 10.90 7.43 -6.71
CA CYS A 262 10.92 7.38 -5.26
C CYS A 262 9.73 8.15 -4.67
N LEU A 263 9.42 9.39 -5.11
CA LEU A 263 8.32 10.17 -4.50
C LEU A 263 6.96 9.52 -4.70
N MET A 264 6.81 8.72 -5.76
CA MET A 264 5.57 7.98 -6.04
C MET A 264 5.42 6.69 -5.24
N GLU A 265 6.49 6.16 -4.66
CA GLU A 265 6.44 5.01 -3.75
C GLU A 265 5.93 5.40 -2.35
N GLY A 266 5.60 6.68 -2.12
CA GLY A 266 5.21 7.19 -0.80
C GLY A 266 6.39 7.30 0.16
N VAL A 267 7.61 7.26 -0.39
CA VAL A 267 8.83 7.59 0.32
C VAL A 267 8.91 9.11 0.35
N GLU A 268 8.63 9.72 1.49
CA GLU A 268 8.60 11.19 1.63
C GLU A 268 10.00 11.85 1.47
N PHE A 269 11.07 11.09 1.21
CA PHE A 269 12.45 11.59 1.13
C PHE A 269 13.20 11.08 -0.09
N CYS A 270 12.79 11.58 -1.25
CA CYS A 270 13.41 11.26 -2.53
C CYS A 270 14.18 12.48 -2.99
N LEU A 271 15.35 12.60 -2.39
CA LEU A 271 16.27 13.70 -2.63
C LEU A 271 16.81 13.59 -4.06
N PRO A 272 16.86 14.68 -4.84
CA PRO A 272 17.67 14.70 -6.06
C PRO A 272 19.12 14.45 -5.63
N GLN A 273 19.66 13.25 -5.90
CA GLN A 273 20.97 12.75 -5.43
C GLN A 273 21.58 13.65 -4.34
N TYR A 274 21.05 13.55 -3.11
CA TYR A 274 21.74 14.17 -1.99
C TYR A 274 23.14 13.56 -1.97
N SER A 275 24.12 14.38 -2.34
CA SER A 275 25.51 14.07 -2.07
C SER A 275 25.71 14.50 -0.63
N PRO A 276 25.76 13.56 0.34
CA PRO A 276 26.15 13.91 1.69
C PRO A 276 27.40 14.80 1.63
N PRO A 277 27.46 15.93 2.35
CA PRO A 277 28.68 16.72 2.42
C PRO A 277 29.87 15.80 2.69
N GLU A 278 31.00 16.03 2.01
CA GLU A 278 32.19 15.19 2.16
C GLU A 278 32.45 14.94 3.65
N TYR A 279 32.60 13.66 3.99
CA TYR A 279 32.92 13.22 5.34
C TYR A 279 34.08 14.06 5.90
N SER A 280 33.81 14.79 6.98
CA SER A 280 34.81 15.54 7.71
C SER A 280 34.94 14.98 9.12
N LEU A 281 36.17 14.61 9.48
CA LEU A 281 36.56 14.28 10.86
C LEU A 281 36.28 15.42 11.85
N GLN A 282 35.98 16.64 11.38
CA GLN A 282 35.68 17.79 12.22
C GLN A 282 34.18 17.92 12.57
N ASN A 283 33.26 17.27 11.84
CA ASN A 283 31.80 17.29 12.11
C ASN A 283 31.13 15.97 11.68
N PRO A 284 31.39 14.85 12.39
CA PRO A 284 30.97 13.53 11.93
C PRO A 284 29.46 13.24 12.14
N GLU A 285 28.74 14.00 12.97
CA GLU A 285 27.37 13.69 13.39
C GLU A 285 26.28 14.21 12.44
N ASN A 286 26.51 15.35 11.77
CA ASN A 286 25.47 16.03 10.96
C ASN A 286 24.99 15.24 9.74
N LEU A 287 25.77 14.26 9.28
CA LEU A 287 25.48 13.49 8.07
C LEU A 287 24.43 12.39 8.29
N TRP A 288 24.35 11.83 9.50
CA TRP A 288 23.58 10.61 9.76
C TRP A 288 22.42 10.82 10.73
N GLN A 289 22.37 11.97 11.39
CA GLN A 289 21.41 12.25 12.47
C GLN A 289 19.93 12.13 12.04
N TYR A 290 19.66 12.22 10.73
CA TYR A 290 18.32 12.13 10.15
C TYR A 290 18.19 11.03 9.09
N ASN A 291 19.18 10.15 8.95
CA ASN A 291 19.19 9.12 7.91
C ASN A 291 19.13 7.73 8.52
N PHE A 292 18.41 6.81 7.88
CA PHE A 292 18.77 5.41 7.99
C PHE A 292 20.12 5.19 7.30
N VAL A 293 20.98 4.38 7.90
CA VAL A 293 22.28 3.99 7.35
C VAL A 293 22.34 2.48 7.21
N LYS A 294 22.91 1.97 6.12
CA LYS A 294 23.17 0.55 5.92
C LYS A 294 24.64 0.28 6.20
N LEU A 295 24.91 -0.55 7.19
CA LEU A 295 26.28 -0.98 7.48
C LEU A 295 26.74 -2.00 6.44
N THR A 296 28.05 -2.19 6.30
CA THR A 296 28.62 -3.27 5.48
C THR A 296 28.22 -4.68 5.91
N SER A 297 27.68 -4.82 7.12
CA SER A 297 27.09 -6.04 7.67
C SER A 297 25.59 -6.20 7.36
N GLU A 298 25.07 -5.38 6.44
CA GLU A 298 23.71 -5.39 5.88
C GLU A 298 22.58 -4.92 6.81
N GLN A 299 22.84 -4.66 8.09
CA GLN A 299 21.82 -4.09 8.98
C GLN A 299 21.48 -2.65 8.63
N THR A 300 20.23 -2.27 8.86
CA THR A 300 19.74 -0.89 8.72
C THR A 300 19.71 -0.24 10.10
N CYS A 301 20.32 0.93 10.22
CA CYS A 301 20.54 1.58 11.50
C CYS A 301 20.20 3.05 11.48
N VAL A 302 20.09 3.65 12.66
CA VAL A 302 20.13 5.10 12.87
C VAL A 302 21.32 5.42 13.76
N PHE A 303 21.89 6.61 13.59
CA PHE A 303 22.98 7.09 14.44
C PHE A 303 22.42 8.02 15.51
N GLU A 304 22.49 7.60 16.78
CA GLU A 304 22.03 8.39 17.92
C GLU A 304 23.00 8.26 19.08
N GLY A 305 23.33 9.38 19.73
CA GLY A 305 24.13 9.37 20.96
C GLY A 305 25.54 8.77 20.82
N GLY A 306 26.14 8.84 19.62
CA GLY A 306 27.47 8.27 19.37
C GLY A 306 27.48 6.77 19.07
N GLN A 307 26.32 6.19 18.72
CA GLN A 307 26.18 4.76 18.49
C GLN A 307 25.21 4.44 17.34
N PHE A 308 25.46 3.34 16.62
CA PHE A 308 24.49 2.78 15.67
C PHE A 308 23.45 1.92 16.40
N HIS A 309 22.19 2.22 16.12
CA HIS A 309 21.02 1.48 16.59
C HIS A 309 20.37 0.80 15.40
N CYS A 310 20.41 -0.52 15.34
CA CYS A 310 20.19 -1.28 14.11
C CYS A 310 19.04 -2.27 14.23
N VAL A 311 18.44 -2.59 13.09
CA VAL A 311 17.56 -3.75 12.88
C VAL A 311 18.11 -4.58 11.72
N GLU A 312 17.74 -5.86 11.68
CA GLU A 312 18.25 -6.77 10.65
C GLU A 312 17.65 -6.48 9.27
N GLN A 313 16.35 -6.15 9.20
CA GLN A 313 15.66 -5.87 7.94
C GLN A 313 15.25 -4.39 7.83
N PRO A 314 15.39 -3.75 6.65
CA PRO A 314 15.04 -2.34 6.47
C PRO A 314 13.58 -2.02 6.81
N GLN A 315 12.66 -2.95 6.52
CA GLN A 315 11.23 -2.81 6.83
C GLN A 315 10.91 -2.69 8.32
N ASP A 316 11.81 -3.14 9.19
CA ASP A 316 11.65 -2.99 10.63
C ASP A 316 12.22 -1.66 11.12
N ALA A 317 12.90 -0.87 10.29
CA ALA A 317 13.62 0.32 10.76
C ALA A 317 12.68 1.43 11.26
N SER A 318 11.41 1.43 10.85
CA SER A 318 10.40 2.39 11.29
C SER A 318 10.21 2.44 12.82
N CYS A 319 10.44 1.34 13.53
CA CYS A 319 10.36 1.38 15.00
C CYS A 319 11.53 2.10 15.67
N LEU A 320 12.68 2.24 14.99
CA LEU A 320 13.77 3.08 15.49
C LEU A 320 13.37 4.56 15.50
N SER A 321 12.54 4.98 14.54
CA SER A 321 11.93 6.32 14.49
C SER A 321 11.09 6.58 15.74
N ALA A 322 10.20 5.64 16.09
CA ALA A 322 9.38 5.73 17.29
C ALA A 322 10.23 5.71 18.57
N LYS A 323 11.29 4.88 18.60
CA LYS A 323 12.20 4.77 19.75
C LYS A 323 12.87 6.10 20.10
N PHE A 324 13.31 6.84 19.08
CA PHE A 324 14.07 8.08 19.24
C PHE A 324 13.23 9.33 19.09
N ASP A 325 11.91 9.19 18.92
CA ASP A 325 10.98 10.29 18.69
C ASP A 325 11.44 11.22 17.55
N ARG A 326 11.85 10.59 16.44
CA ARG A 326 12.38 11.27 15.25
C ARG A 326 11.90 10.60 13.98
N ILE A 327 11.59 11.42 12.99
CA ILE A 327 11.32 10.96 11.64
C ILE A 327 12.68 10.87 10.92
N PHE A 328 13.11 9.65 10.61
CA PHE A 328 14.31 9.41 9.80
C PHE A 328 13.95 9.33 8.32
N GLN A 329 14.86 9.79 7.47
CA GLN A 329 14.75 9.70 6.03
C GLN A 329 14.79 8.24 5.59
N ALA A 330 13.83 7.84 4.76
CA ALA A 330 13.66 6.46 4.32
C ALA A 330 14.75 5.98 3.35
N GLN A 331 15.48 6.90 2.68
CA GLN A 331 16.64 6.52 1.89
C GLN A 331 17.78 6.06 2.80
N VAL A 332 18.15 4.78 2.66
CA VAL A 332 19.22 4.20 3.46
C VAL A 332 20.60 4.58 2.88
N VAL A 333 21.37 5.37 3.61
CA VAL A 333 22.75 5.74 3.24
C VAL A 333 23.66 4.55 3.46
N ILE A 334 24.26 4.03 2.39
CA ILE A 334 25.19 2.90 2.49
C ILE A 334 26.55 3.41 2.96
N LEU A 335 27.00 2.91 4.12
CA LEU A 335 28.29 3.27 4.68
C LEU A 335 29.39 2.36 4.13
N ASP A 336 30.58 2.93 3.93
CA ASP A 336 31.77 2.14 3.68
C ASP A 336 32.25 1.39 4.95
N GLU A 337 33.31 0.59 4.82
CA GLU A 337 33.84 -0.20 5.94
C GLU A 337 34.37 0.68 7.08
N GLN A 338 35.05 1.78 6.74
CA GLN A 338 35.62 2.68 7.74
C GLN A 338 34.50 3.39 8.53
N GLN A 339 33.46 3.84 7.84
CA GLN A 339 32.29 4.49 8.42
C GLN A 339 31.46 3.51 9.26
N SER A 340 31.25 2.29 8.77
CA SER A 340 30.50 1.25 9.48
C SER A 340 31.15 0.84 10.80
N GLN A 341 32.49 0.89 10.88
CA GLN A 341 33.26 0.54 12.07
C GLN A 341 33.59 1.73 12.98
N ALA A 342 33.19 2.96 12.60
CA ALA A 342 33.56 4.16 13.33
C ALA A 342 32.89 4.24 14.72
N TYR A 343 31.78 3.55 14.94
CA TYR A 343 30.98 3.60 16.16
C TYR A 343 30.50 2.22 16.59
N GLY A 344 30.16 2.07 17.88
CA GLY A 344 29.56 0.85 18.40
C GLY A 344 28.18 0.59 17.81
N GLN A 345 27.72 -0.67 17.88
CA GLN A 345 26.42 -1.10 17.36
C GLN A 345 25.58 -1.74 18.47
N THR A 346 24.29 -1.39 18.53
CA THR A 346 23.25 -2.18 19.20
C THR A 346 22.27 -2.68 18.15
N LEU A 347 22.16 -4.00 18.02
CA LEU A 347 21.14 -4.65 17.21
C LEU A 347 19.89 -4.87 18.07
N TYR A 348 18.74 -4.38 17.59
CA TYR A 348 17.43 -4.64 18.15
C TYR A 348 16.79 -5.81 17.40
N GLU A 349 16.24 -6.75 18.18
CA GLU A 349 15.42 -7.83 17.65
C GLU A 349 14.10 -7.23 17.09
N LYS A 350 13.57 -7.79 16.00
CA LYS A 350 12.38 -7.28 15.29
C LYS A 350 11.21 -6.98 16.24
N HIS A 351 10.78 -7.97 17.03
CA HIS A 351 9.63 -7.81 17.93
C HIS A 351 9.94 -6.90 19.11
N GLN A 352 11.18 -6.89 19.61
CA GLN A 352 11.61 -5.90 20.60
C GLN A 352 11.52 -4.48 20.04
N CYS A 353 11.96 -4.28 18.81
CA CYS A 353 11.94 -2.97 18.18
C CYS A 353 10.51 -2.51 17.91
N LEU A 354 9.67 -3.36 17.32
CA LEU A 354 8.27 -3.04 17.05
C LEU A 354 7.46 -2.71 18.33
N GLY A 355 7.93 -3.14 19.51
CA GLY A 355 7.41 -2.70 20.80
C GLY A 355 7.65 -1.22 21.14
N PHE A 356 8.47 -0.50 20.38
CA PHE A 356 8.62 0.95 20.50
C PHE A 356 7.50 1.75 19.82
N LEU A 357 6.72 1.10 18.94
CA LEU A 357 5.55 1.72 18.33
C LEU A 357 4.46 1.88 19.39
N GLU A 358 3.94 3.10 19.54
CA GLU A 358 2.93 3.38 20.55
C GLU A 358 1.65 2.59 20.26
N ASN A 359 1.08 1.97 21.30
CA ASN A 359 -0.17 1.19 21.22
C ASN A 359 -0.16 0.05 20.18
N SER A 360 1.03 -0.43 19.79
CA SER A 360 1.19 -1.57 18.92
C SER A 360 0.86 -2.87 19.65
N PHE A 361 0.27 -3.82 18.92
CA PHE A 361 0.01 -5.17 19.40
C PHE A 361 1.12 -6.12 18.97
N VAL A 362 1.28 -7.20 19.72
CA VAL A 362 2.36 -8.18 19.48
C VAL A 362 1.86 -9.43 18.75
N VAL A 363 2.78 -10.13 18.10
CA VAL A 363 2.47 -11.45 17.49
C VAL A 363 1.96 -12.41 18.56
N GLY A 364 0.89 -13.15 18.24
CA GLY A 364 0.16 -14.02 19.17
C GLY A 364 -1.00 -13.34 19.88
N GLN A 365 -0.98 -12.01 20.02
CA GLN A 365 -2.06 -11.27 20.66
C GLN A 365 -3.37 -11.42 19.88
N SER A 366 -4.47 -11.54 20.60
CA SER A 366 -5.81 -11.52 20.02
C SER A 366 -6.34 -10.09 19.95
N ILE A 367 -6.99 -9.78 18.83
CA ILE A 367 -7.59 -8.47 18.55
C ILE A 367 -9.03 -8.63 18.11
N GLN A 368 -9.81 -7.57 18.27
CA GLN A 368 -11.14 -7.41 17.70
C GLN A 368 -11.07 -6.34 16.61
N ALA A 369 -11.64 -6.62 15.43
CA ALA A 369 -11.75 -5.61 14.38
C ALA A 369 -12.87 -4.62 14.75
N GLU A 370 -12.58 -3.32 14.74
CA GLU A 370 -13.55 -2.26 15.06
C GLU A 370 -14.23 -1.70 13.80
N ASP A 371 -13.63 -1.93 12.63
CA ASP A 371 -14.19 -1.58 11.32
C ASP A 371 -14.12 -2.75 10.32
N VAL A 372 -14.76 -2.57 9.16
CA VAL A 372 -14.65 -3.42 7.98
C VAL A 372 -13.38 -3.02 7.24
N ILE A 373 -12.33 -3.83 7.38
CA ILE A 373 -10.99 -3.56 6.87
C ILE A 373 -10.71 -4.51 5.71
N ASN A 374 -10.29 -3.96 4.57
CA ASN A 374 -9.86 -4.77 3.44
C ASN A 374 -8.62 -5.58 3.81
N ILE A 375 -8.62 -6.86 3.46
CA ILE A 375 -7.52 -7.79 3.71
C ILE A 375 -6.64 -7.85 2.46
N ARG A 376 -5.33 -7.69 2.64
CA ARG A 376 -4.36 -7.55 1.55
C ARG A 376 -3.37 -8.71 1.52
N GLU A 377 -2.81 -9.00 0.35
CA GLU A 377 -1.83 -10.08 0.16
C GLU A 377 -0.52 -9.79 0.93
N THR A 378 -0.11 -8.53 0.97
CA THR A 378 1.03 -8.01 1.73
C THR A 378 0.63 -6.76 2.51
N ALA A 379 1.46 -6.32 3.46
CA ALA A 379 1.28 -5.02 4.12
C ALA A 379 1.18 -3.90 3.06
N GLY A 380 0.07 -3.15 3.06
CA GLY A 380 -0.24 -2.11 2.07
C GLY A 380 -0.50 -2.59 0.63
N GLY A 381 -0.42 -3.89 0.34
CA GLY A 381 -0.45 -4.46 -1.01
C GLY A 381 -1.84 -4.66 -1.63
N THR A 382 -1.93 -5.56 -2.61
CA THR A 382 -3.16 -5.86 -3.37
C THR A 382 -4.29 -6.34 -2.46
N ASP A 383 -5.51 -5.85 -2.70
CA ASP A 383 -6.72 -6.31 -2.02
C ASP A 383 -7.07 -7.74 -2.45
N THR A 384 -7.33 -8.62 -1.47
CA THR A 384 -7.75 -10.01 -1.70
C THR A 384 -9.22 -10.13 -2.08
N GLY A 385 -10.00 -9.04 -1.95
CA GLY A 385 -11.46 -9.01 -2.09
C GLY A 385 -12.20 -9.52 -0.85
N ALA A 386 -11.47 -9.81 0.23
CA ALA A 386 -12.03 -10.18 1.54
C ALA A 386 -11.85 -9.06 2.55
N ASN A 387 -12.77 -8.98 3.51
CA ASN A 387 -12.75 -7.97 4.56
C ASN A 387 -12.81 -8.62 5.94
N THR A 388 -12.34 -7.89 6.96
CA THR A 388 -12.67 -8.23 8.35
C THR A 388 -14.17 -8.10 8.61
N VAL A 389 -14.61 -8.74 9.69
CA VAL A 389 -15.97 -8.59 10.21
C VAL A 389 -15.89 -7.79 11.50
N VAL A 390 -16.61 -6.67 11.58
CA VAL A 390 -16.68 -5.85 12.80
C VAL A 390 -17.07 -6.70 14.00
N GLY A 391 -16.31 -6.56 15.07
CA GLY A 391 -16.49 -7.30 16.31
C GLY A 391 -15.97 -8.74 16.29
N LYS A 392 -15.48 -9.26 15.15
CA LYS A 392 -14.87 -10.60 15.09
C LYS A 392 -13.47 -10.58 15.69
N ALA A 393 -13.15 -11.65 16.41
CA ALA A 393 -11.84 -11.90 16.98
C ALA A 393 -10.87 -12.45 15.93
N TYR A 394 -9.63 -11.96 15.96
CA TYR A 394 -8.52 -12.44 15.15
C TYR A 394 -7.27 -12.62 16.02
N GLN A 395 -6.29 -13.39 15.53
CA GLN A 395 -4.97 -13.50 16.14
C GLN A 395 -3.92 -12.91 15.20
N ILE A 396 -3.00 -12.13 15.76
CA ILE A 396 -1.88 -11.54 15.00
C ILE A 396 -0.83 -12.61 14.74
N LEU A 397 -0.52 -12.84 13.48
CA LEU A 397 0.46 -13.84 13.01
C LEU A 397 1.77 -13.20 12.55
N ASP A 398 1.73 -11.93 12.19
CA ASP A 398 2.88 -11.10 11.88
C ASP A 398 2.51 -9.63 12.04
N ILE A 399 3.53 -8.79 12.20
CA ILE A 399 3.42 -7.35 12.27
C ILE A 399 4.44 -6.75 11.31
N VAL A 400 3.97 -5.78 10.52
CA VAL A 400 4.83 -4.94 9.67
C VAL A 400 4.51 -3.49 9.99
N ALA A 401 5.55 -2.72 10.31
CA ALA A 401 5.42 -1.28 10.47
C ALA A 401 5.34 -0.61 9.08
N GLY A 402 4.48 0.40 8.97
CA GLY A 402 4.41 1.31 7.85
C GLY A 402 5.51 2.36 7.91
N THR A 403 5.23 3.56 7.42
CA THR A 403 6.23 4.62 7.32
C THR A 403 6.58 5.20 8.71
N PRO A 404 7.80 5.73 8.90
CA PRO A 404 8.21 6.42 10.12
C PRO A 404 7.29 7.56 10.59
N ALA A 405 6.70 8.30 9.65
CA ALA A 405 5.88 9.48 9.94
C ALA A 405 4.49 9.12 10.48
N ASP A 406 3.82 8.16 9.83
CA ASP A 406 2.48 7.71 10.20
C ASP A 406 2.53 6.67 11.34
N GLN A 407 3.65 5.95 11.46
CA GLN A 407 3.81 4.79 12.33
C GLN A 407 2.66 3.80 12.17
N SER A 408 2.20 3.64 10.93
CA SER A 408 1.16 2.67 10.62
C SER A 408 1.60 1.26 10.95
N ARG A 409 0.63 0.37 11.15
CA ARG A 409 0.93 -1.06 11.28
C ARG A 409 -0.04 -1.90 10.49
N TYR A 410 0.50 -3.00 10.02
CA TYR A 410 -0.23 -4.04 9.34
C TYR A 410 -0.10 -5.32 10.15
N TYR A 411 -1.24 -5.95 10.43
CA TYR A 411 -1.27 -7.24 11.12
C TYR A 411 -1.65 -8.33 10.13
N ARG A 412 -0.82 -9.37 10.04
CA ARG A 412 -1.21 -10.60 9.34
C ARG A 412 -2.20 -11.35 10.21
N ILE A 413 -3.36 -11.66 9.65
CA ILE A 413 -4.44 -12.40 10.30
C ILE A 413 -4.90 -13.56 9.41
N ARG A 414 -5.54 -14.54 10.03
CA ARG A 414 -6.31 -15.58 9.34
C ARG A 414 -7.79 -15.20 9.30
N TYR A 415 -8.42 -15.26 8.13
CA TYR A 415 -9.79 -14.73 7.97
C TYR A 415 -10.81 -15.74 7.44
N ASP A 416 -10.39 -16.78 6.72
CA ASP A 416 -11.26 -17.84 6.23
C ASP A 416 -10.51 -19.17 6.08
N GLY A 417 -10.72 -20.10 7.02
CA GLY A 417 -10.03 -21.39 7.00
C GLY A 417 -8.51 -21.23 7.06
N SER A 418 -7.81 -21.61 5.99
CA SER A 418 -6.36 -21.45 5.86
C SER A 418 -5.92 -20.12 5.23
N ASN A 419 -6.86 -19.26 4.82
CA ASN A 419 -6.53 -18.00 4.16
C ASN A 419 -6.02 -16.96 5.15
N GLU A 420 -4.92 -16.33 4.78
CA GLU A 420 -4.23 -15.32 5.57
C GLU A 420 -3.96 -14.08 4.74
N GLY A 421 -3.89 -12.93 5.40
CA GLY A 421 -3.58 -11.66 4.75
C GLY A 421 -3.38 -10.55 5.78
N TYR A 422 -2.98 -9.38 5.32
CA TYR A 422 -2.68 -8.23 6.16
C TYR A 422 -3.86 -7.28 6.23
N ILE A 423 -4.17 -6.81 7.43
CA ILE A 423 -5.10 -5.71 7.67
C ILE A 423 -4.33 -4.46 8.06
N TYR A 424 -4.79 -3.31 7.60
CA TYR A 424 -4.35 -2.03 8.15
C TYR A 424 -4.93 -1.85 9.55
N ALA A 425 -4.09 -1.50 10.52
CA ALA A 425 -4.51 -1.30 11.90
C ALA A 425 -4.22 0.13 12.38
N GLY A 426 -4.36 1.11 11.48
CA GLY A 426 -4.13 2.53 11.71
C GLY A 426 -2.66 2.96 11.67
N GLY A 427 -2.44 4.26 11.88
CA GLY A 427 -1.25 4.98 12.35
C GLY A 427 -1.41 5.55 13.77
N ILE A 428 -0.43 6.33 14.24
CA ILE A 428 -0.36 6.77 15.66
C ILE A 428 -1.66 7.44 16.18
N TRP A 429 -2.46 8.05 15.30
CA TRP A 429 -3.65 8.82 15.65
C TRP A 429 -4.97 8.05 15.64
N ASP A 430 -5.09 6.98 14.85
CA ASP A 430 -6.37 6.34 14.55
C ASP A 430 -6.39 4.84 14.89
N PHE A 431 -5.34 4.29 15.51
CA PHE A 431 -5.19 2.86 15.80
C PHE A 431 -6.43 2.20 16.42
N ALA A 432 -7.05 2.92 17.36
CA ALA A 432 -8.19 2.44 18.13
C ALA A 432 -9.47 2.34 17.30
N ASP A 433 -9.55 3.03 16.17
CA ASP A 433 -10.70 2.98 15.26
C ASP A 433 -10.68 1.72 14.38
N TRP A 434 -9.52 1.07 14.25
CA TRP A 434 -9.34 -0.10 13.39
C TRP A 434 -9.39 -1.42 14.16
N ALA A 435 -8.65 -1.51 15.27
CA ALA A 435 -8.58 -2.73 16.05
C ALA A 435 -8.32 -2.47 17.53
N SER A 436 -8.92 -3.29 18.39
CA SER A 436 -8.75 -3.21 19.84
C SER A 436 -8.19 -4.54 20.40
N PRO A 437 -7.49 -4.50 21.55
CA PRO A 437 -6.97 -5.71 22.17
C PRO A 437 -8.12 -6.55 22.72
N LEU A 438 -8.07 -7.86 22.48
CA LEU A 438 -9.08 -8.81 22.96
C LEU A 438 -8.42 -9.87 23.85
N ASN A 439 -9.10 -10.27 24.93
CA ASN A 439 -8.64 -11.40 25.72
C ASN A 439 -8.63 -12.68 24.86
N HIS A 440 -7.48 -13.37 24.84
CA HIS A 440 -7.26 -14.57 24.04
C HIS A 440 -8.35 -15.64 24.20
N GLN A 441 -8.97 -15.74 25.39
CA GLN A 441 -10.03 -16.72 25.65
C GLN A 441 -11.29 -16.52 24.79
N TYR A 442 -11.52 -15.31 24.27
CA TYR A 442 -12.63 -15.02 23.36
C TYR A 442 -12.36 -15.45 21.92
N LEU A 443 -11.12 -15.77 21.55
CA LEU A 443 -10.82 -16.38 20.27
C LEU A 443 -11.31 -17.84 20.27
N PRO A 444 -12.19 -18.24 19.33
CA PRO A 444 -12.67 -19.62 19.24
C PRO A 444 -11.50 -20.60 19.15
N VAL A 445 -11.61 -21.75 19.83
CA VAL A 445 -10.51 -22.73 19.91
C VAL A 445 -10.00 -23.16 18.53
N GLY A 446 -10.89 -23.28 17.53
CA GLY A 446 -10.50 -23.62 16.15
C GLY A 446 -9.75 -22.52 15.40
N ASP A 447 -9.82 -21.27 15.88
CA ASP A 447 -9.16 -20.11 15.28
C ASP A 447 -7.85 -19.76 16.02
N ARG A 448 -7.54 -20.42 17.14
CA ARG A 448 -6.28 -20.27 17.85
C ARG A 448 -5.16 -20.94 17.05
N TYR A 449 -4.12 -20.17 16.74
CA TYR A 449 -2.99 -20.67 15.98
C TYR A 449 -1.70 -20.67 16.79
N ILE A 450 -1.46 -19.60 17.54
CA ILE A 450 -0.36 -19.49 18.50
C ILE A 450 -0.96 -19.67 19.89
N ALA A 451 -0.40 -20.59 20.68
CA ALA A 451 -0.85 -20.78 22.06
C ALA A 451 -0.41 -19.59 22.92
N MET A 452 -1.26 -19.17 23.83
CA MET A 452 -1.00 -18.07 24.76
C MET A 452 -1.06 -18.57 26.20
N GLN A 453 -0.72 -17.70 27.16
CA GLN A 453 -0.74 -18.03 28.58
C GLN A 453 -2.07 -18.70 29.02
N GLY A 454 -1.94 -19.84 29.68
CA GLY A 454 -3.05 -20.65 30.19
C GLY A 454 -3.58 -21.70 29.19
N ASP A 455 -3.14 -21.67 27.94
CA ASP A 455 -3.43 -22.74 27.00
C ASP A 455 -2.65 -24.02 27.33
N LYS A 456 -3.17 -25.14 26.85
CA LYS A 456 -2.48 -26.43 26.85
C LYS A 456 -2.09 -26.79 25.44
N VAL A 457 -0.86 -27.24 25.28
CA VAL A 457 -0.32 -27.75 24.01
C VAL A 457 0.22 -29.15 24.18
N TYR A 458 0.22 -29.90 23.09
CA TYR A 458 0.80 -31.23 22.98
C TYR A 458 1.95 -31.20 22.00
N VAL A 459 3.01 -31.95 22.28
CA VAL A 459 4.10 -32.13 21.30
C VAL A 459 3.60 -32.96 20.12
N SER A 460 3.72 -32.42 18.91
CA SER A 460 3.36 -33.10 17.65
C SER A 460 4.57 -33.66 16.92
N HIS A 461 5.76 -33.13 17.21
CA HIS A 461 6.99 -33.50 16.52
C HIS A 461 7.34 -34.97 16.77
N ALA A 462 7.82 -35.67 15.73
CA ALA A 462 8.15 -37.10 15.82
C ALA A 462 9.34 -37.38 16.75
N ASP A 463 10.33 -36.49 16.75
CA ASP A 463 11.47 -36.52 17.67
C ASP A 463 11.18 -35.78 18.97
N ASP A 464 11.86 -36.17 20.04
CA ASP A 464 11.82 -35.49 21.33
C ASP A 464 12.23 -34.01 21.21
N LEU A 465 11.38 -33.12 21.71
CA LEU A 465 11.66 -31.69 21.79
C LEU A 465 12.40 -31.34 23.08
N SER A 466 13.42 -30.49 22.98
CA SER A 466 14.17 -30.05 24.16
C SER A 466 13.48 -28.87 24.84
N ILE A 467 13.38 -28.93 26.17
CA ILE A 467 13.05 -27.77 27.00
C ILE A 467 14.37 -27.07 27.34
N THR A 468 14.44 -25.75 27.16
CA THR A 468 15.64 -24.96 27.42
C THR A 468 15.43 -23.90 28.50
N ASP A 469 16.52 -23.39 29.06
CA ASP A 469 16.50 -22.32 30.07
C ASP A 469 16.23 -20.93 29.49
N ILE A 470 16.70 -20.68 28.25
CA ILE A 470 16.46 -19.45 27.47
C ILE A 470 16.01 -19.78 26.05
N VAL A 471 15.51 -18.76 25.33
CA VAL A 471 15.20 -18.84 23.90
C VAL A 471 16.46 -18.66 23.04
N GLY A 472 16.51 -19.30 21.88
CA GLY A 472 17.55 -19.04 20.87
C GLY A 472 18.94 -19.65 21.16
N GLU A 473 19.98 -19.01 20.62
CA GLU A 473 21.37 -19.49 20.71
C GLU A 473 21.93 -19.42 22.13
N GLY A 474 22.79 -20.39 22.47
CA GLY A 474 23.39 -20.49 23.81
C GLY A 474 22.50 -21.16 24.87
N ALA A 475 21.29 -21.59 24.48
CA ALA A 475 20.34 -22.26 25.34
C ALA A 475 20.86 -23.63 25.84
N THR A 476 20.65 -23.91 27.13
CA THR A 476 20.98 -25.19 27.76
C THR A 476 19.73 -26.04 27.91
N SER A 477 19.80 -27.31 27.50
CA SER A 477 18.68 -28.25 27.67
C SER A 477 18.47 -28.60 29.15
N LEU A 478 17.26 -28.36 29.65
CA LEU A 478 16.78 -28.73 30.98
C LEU A 478 16.11 -30.10 31.01
N GLY A 479 15.62 -30.56 29.86
CA GLY A 479 14.93 -31.83 29.69
C GLY A 479 14.36 -31.99 28.29
N LYS A 480 13.56 -33.03 28.09
CA LYS A 480 12.93 -33.34 26.80
C LYS A 480 11.47 -33.76 26.97
N LEU A 481 10.66 -33.50 25.95
CA LEU A 481 9.28 -33.93 25.82
C LEU A 481 9.11 -34.75 24.54
N SER A 482 8.58 -35.96 24.68
CA SER A 482 8.24 -36.82 23.55
C SER A 482 6.89 -36.44 22.95
N ILE A 483 6.63 -36.89 21.72
CA ILE A 483 5.33 -36.76 21.07
C ILE A 483 4.16 -37.12 22.00
N GLY A 484 3.12 -36.30 21.99
CA GLY A 484 1.93 -36.44 22.82
C GLY A 484 2.08 -35.97 24.27
N SER A 485 3.27 -35.53 24.69
CA SER A 485 3.43 -34.89 26.01
C SER A 485 2.61 -33.60 26.08
N GLU A 486 1.80 -33.47 27.13
CA GLU A 486 1.05 -32.25 27.44
C GLU A 486 1.96 -31.24 28.17
N ALA A 487 1.83 -29.97 27.81
CA ALA A 487 2.49 -28.85 28.47
C ALA A 487 1.50 -27.68 28.66
N GLU A 488 1.56 -27.04 29.82
CA GLU A 488 0.83 -25.79 30.07
C GLU A 488 1.69 -24.61 29.61
N VAL A 489 1.13 -23.72 28.80
CA VAL A 489 1.80 -22.50 28.33
C VAL A 489 1.71 -21.42 29.39
N LEU A 490 2.87 -20.96 29.87
CA LEU A 490 3.00 -19.90 30.86
C LEU A 490 3.19 -18.53 30.20
N ASP A 491 3.89 -18.50 29.06
CA ASP A 491 4.16 -17.30 28.26
C ASP A 491 4.54 -17.69 26.83
N THR A 492 4.49 -16.73 25.90
CA THR A 492 4.82 -16.93 24.49
C THR A 492 5.80 -15.86 24.03
N VAL A 493 6.92 -16.32 23.47
CA VAL A 493 7.97 -15.45 22.93
C VAL A 493 8.08 -15.69 21.43
N VAL A 494 8.04 -14.62 20.65
CA VAL A 494 8.27 -14.66 19.20
C VAL A 494 9.55 -13.89 18.89
N THR A 495 10.43 -14.48 18.08
CA THR A 495 11.74 -13.90 17.76
C THR A 495 12.14 -14.13 16.31
N GLY A 496 12.96 -13.23 15.77
CA GLY A 496 13.58 -13.34 14.47
C GLY A 496 12.62 -13.04 13.32
N ASN A 497 13.20 -12.86 12.12
CA ASN A 497 12.44 -12.42 10.94
C ASN A 497 11.43 -13.46 10.44
N ASP A 498 11.64 -14.73 10.77
CA ASP A 498 10.75 -15.83 10.44
C ASP A 498 9.59 -16.00 11.45
N ASN A 499 9.53 -15.15 12.48
CA ASN A 499 8.63 -15.24 13.62
C ASN A 499 8.70 -16.64 14.28
N GLN A 500 9.88 -17.01 14.77
CA GLN A 500 10.08 -18.24 15.53
C GLN A 500 9.34 -18.16 16.85
N VAL A 501 8.49 -19.15 17.13
CA VAL A 501 7.62 -19.17 18.31
C VAL A 501 8.23 -20.12 19.36
N TYR A 502 8.33 -19.62 20.57
CA TYR A 502 8.73 -20.38 21.75
C TYR A 502 7.65 -20.23 22.82
N TYR A 503 7.25 -21.36 23.42
CA TYR A 503 6.38 -21.35 24.58
C TYR A 503 7.22 -21.52 25.84
N GLN A 504 7.11 -20.60 26.79
CA GLN A 504 7.51 -20.91 28.15
C GLN A 504 6.46 -21.88 28.70
N ILE A 505 6.89 -23.06 29.13
CA ILE A 505 5.97 -24.12 29.54
C ILE A 505 6.24 -24.62 30.96
N SER A 506 5.23 -25.24 31.54
CA SER A 506 5.34 -26.14 32.70
C SER A 506 4.96 -27.56 32.30
N ALA A 507 5.90 -28.50 32.38
CA ALA A 507 5.66 -29.91 32.05
C ALA A 507 6.60 -30.83 32.84
N ASN A 508 6.06 -31.92 33.39
CA ASN A 508 6.84 -32.93 34.14
C ASN A 508 7.71 -32.36 35.28
N GLY A 509 7.25 -31.26 35.92
CA GLY A 509 8.00 -30.57 36.97
C GLY A 509 9.17 -29.72 36.47
N LEU A 510 9.32 -29.55 35.16
CA LEU A 510 10.26 -28.65 34.52
C LEU A 510 9.55 -27.38 34.06
N THR A 511 10.26 -26.25 34.14
CA THR A 511 9.83 -24.97 33.58
C THR A 511 10.94 -24.41 32.71
N GLY A 512 10.61 -24.06 31.47
CA GLY A 512 11.57 -23.55 30.49
C GLY A 512 10.90 -23.29 29.15
N TYR A 513 11.68 -23.04 28.11
CA TYR A 513 11.20 -22.72 26.77
C TYR A 513 11.18 -23.96 25.86
N LEU A 514 10.10 -24.11 25.12
CA LEU A 514 9.90 -25.14 24.10
C LEU A 514 9.76 -24.46 22.75
N TYR A 515 10.61 -24.80 21.79
CA TYR A 515 10.44 -24.32 20.42
C TYR A 515 9.18 -24.94 19.79
N ALA A 516 8.31 -24.08 19.26
CA ALA A 516 7.00 -24.45 18.75
C ALA A 516 6.91 -24.35 17.22
N GLY A 517 7.98 -23.93 16.54
CA GLY A 517 8.00 -23.73 15.09
C GLY A 517 8.14 -22.26 14.69
N LYS A 518 7.82 -21.94 13.44
CA LYS A 518 7.87 -20.59 12.88
C LYS A 518 6.59 -20.26 12.13
N LEU A 519 6.35 -18.97 11.84
CA LEU A 519 5.16 -18.52 11.10
C LEU A 519 5.45 -18.12 9.65
N LEU A 520 6.70 -17.77 9.34
CA LEU A 520 7.11 -17.28 8.02
C LEU A 520 8.23 -18.11 7.38
N PRO A 521 8.32 -18.15 6.04
CA PRO A 521 7.29 -17.70 5.08
C PRO A 521 6.03 -18.58 5.09
N GLU A 522 6.20 -19.86 5.46
CA GLU A 522 5.13 -20.81 5.72
C GLU A 522 5.21 -21.25 7.18
N SER A 523 4.04 -21.41 7.81
CA SER A 523 4.00 -21.81 9.21
C SER A 523 4.33 -23.29 9.38
N SER A 524 5.19 -23.58 10.34
CA SER A 524 5.51 -24.94 10.76
C SER A 524 4.88 -25.31 12.11
N LEU A 525 4.07 -24.45 12.73
CA LEU A 525 3.62 -24.64 14.12
C LEU A 525 3.00 -26.03 14.37
N ALA A 526 2.16 -26.48 13.45
CA ALA A 526 1.42 -27.75 13.55
C ALA A 526 2.34 -28.99 13.56
N ASP A 527 3.54 -28.88 13.00
CA ASP A 527 4.53 -29.98 12.97
C ASP A 527 5.24 -30.13 14.33
N TRP A 528 5.21 -29.10 15.17
CA TRP A 528 5.92 -29.07 16.44
C TRP A 528 4.99 -29.20 17.63
N THR A 529 3.87 -28.47 17.62
CA THR A 529 2.89 -28.45 18.72
C THR A 529 1.45 -28.37 18.22
N SER A 530 0.51 -28.85 19.03
CA SER A 530 -0.93 -28.80 18.72
C SER A 530 -1.78 -28.53 19.96
N PHE A 531 -2.97 -27.97 19.77
CA PHE A 531 -3.97 -27.82 20.84
C PHE A 531 -4.71 -29.13 21.19
N THR A 532 -4.50 -30.19 20.40
CA THR A 532 -5.12 -31.50 20.58
C THR A 532 -4.07 -32.60 20.61
N ALA A 533 -4.23 -33.57 21.50
CA ALA A 533 -3.31 -34.69 21.58
C ALA A 533 -3.21 -35.41 20.21
N PRO A 534 -1.99 -35.71 19.72
CA PRO A 534 -1.82 -36.50 18.51
C PRO A 534 -2.53 -37.84 18.68
N THR A 535 -3.30 -38.24 17.67
CA THR A 535 -3.92 -39.57 17.69
C THR A 535 -2.81 -40.60 17.51
N PRO A 536 -2.66 -41.61 18.39
CA PRO A 536 -1.66 -42.64 18.20
C PRO A 536 -1.85 -43.26 16.81
N SER A 537 -0.85 -43.14 15.94
CA SER A 537 -0.90 -43.83 14.66
C SER A 537 -0.96 -45.32 14.97
N THR A 538 -2.11 -45.96 14.72
CA THR A 538 -2.21 -47.41 14.76
C THR A 538 -1.12 -47.94 13.83
N PRO A 539 -0.14 -48.73 14.32
CA PRO A 539 0.93 -49.21 13.47
C PRO A 539 0.29 -49.93 12.30
N THR A 540 0.51 -49.40 11.10
CA THR A 540 0.10 -50.08 9.87
C THR A 540 0.89 -51.38 9.87
N VAL A 541 0.21 -52.49 10.17
CA VAL A 541 0.80 -53.82 10.06
C VAL A 541 1.40 -53.91 8.66
N PRO A 542 2.70 -54.20 8.53
CA PRO A 542 3.31 -54.39 7.23
C PRO A 542 2.48 -55.45 6.51
N SER A 543 1.80 -55.07 5.43
CA SER A 543 1.16 -56.05 4.55
C SER A 543 2.24 -57.06 4.16
N GLU A 544 1.98 -58.33 4.49
CA GLU A 544 2.85 -59.45 4.14
C GLU A 544 3.40 -59.31 2.72
N PRO A 545 4.68 -59.65 2.46
CA PRO A 545 5.20 -59.69 1.11
C PRO A 545 4.35 -60.66 0.31
N ALA A 546 3.67 -60.16 -0.72
CA ALA A 546 2.94 -60.98 -1.66
C ALA A 546 3.90 -62.02 -2.26
N THR A 547 3.75 -63.27 -1.83
CA THR A 547 4.43 -64.41 -2.42
C THR A 547 4.07 -64.48 -3.89
N SER A 548 5.07 -64.32 -4.73
CA SER A 548 5.02 -64.64 -6.14
C SER A 548 4.64 -66.12 -6.32
N SER A 549 3.48 -66.38 -6.90
CA SER A 549 3.24 -67.60 -7.68
C SER A 549 2.75 -67.17 -9.05
N GLY A 550 3.56 -67.48 -10.06
CA GLY A 550 3.31 -67.09 -11.43
C GLY A 550 2.25 -67.95 -12.10
N GLY A 551 1.74 -67.40 -13.21
CA GLY A 551 1.39 -68.18 -14.39
C GLY A 551 -0.08 -68.17 -14.79
N THR A 552 -0.30 -67.71 -16.04
CA THR A 552 -1.40 -68.06 -16.97
C THR A 552 -2.80 -67.55 -16.61
N LEU A 553 -3.62 -66.93 -17.48
CA LEU A 553 -3.77 -66.91 -18.94
C LEU A 553 -4.62 -65.67 -19.32
N TYR A 554 -4.24 -65.01 -20.42
CA TYR A 554 -5.08 -64.60 -21.57
C TYR A 554 -6.54 -64.12 -21.42
N TYR A 555 -6.83 -63.08 -22.21
CA TYR A 555 -8.13 -62.49 -22.63
C TYR A 555 -8.77 -61.48 -21.67
N LEU A 556 -8.80 -60.19 -22.04
CA LEU A 556 -9.90 -59.62 -22.84
C LEU A 556 -9.68 -58.10 -23.06
N TRP A 557 -9.54 -57.73 -24.34
CA TRP A 557 -10.11 -56.52 -24.97
C TRP A 557 -9.55 -55.11 -24.63
N LEU A 558 -8.49 -54.76 -25.37
CA LEU A 558 -8.49 -53.51 -26.14
C LEU A 558 -9.58 -53.58 -27.22
N SER A 559 -10.44 -52.57 -27.29
CA SER A 559 -11.01 -51.95 -28.52
C SER A 559 -12.27 -51.18 -28.13
N VAL A 560 -12.30 -49.87 -28.39
CA VAL A 560 -13.32 -49.18 -29.20
C VAL A 560 -12.92 -47.70 -29.16
N LEU A 561 -12.15 -47.31 -30.17
CA LEU A 561 -11.98 -45.94 -30.62
C LEU A 561 -12.23 -46.00 -32.12
N LEU A 562 -13.02 -45.02 -32.60
CA LEU A 562 -13.31 -44.71 -34.01
C LEU A 562 -14.33 -45.62 -34.70
N LEU A 563 -15.53 -45.07 -34.88
CA LEU A 563 -16.11 -44.72 -36.20
C LEU A 563 -17.58 -44.41 -35.97
N PHE A 564 -18.04 -43.19 -36.30
CA PHE A 564 -19.15 -42.98 -37.23
C PHE A 564 -19.36 -41.49 -37.46
N ARG A 565 -18.97 -41.07 -38.68
CA ARG A 565 -19.37 -39.82 -39.32
C ARG A 565 -20.49 -40.18 -40.32
N ARG A 566 -21.59 -39.43 -40.26
CA ARG A 566 -22.51 -39.03 -41.37
C ARG A 566 -23.40 -40.08 -42.08
N LYS A 567 -24.72 -39.94 -41.92
CA LYS A 567 -25.70 -39.31 -42.87
C LYS A 567 -27.14 -39.74 -42.49
N ILE A 568 -28.02 -38.76 -42.20
CA ILE A 568 -29.10 -38.22 -43.04
C ILE A 568 -29.27 -36.76 -42.64
#